data_AF-A0A3D0M0P6-F1
#
_entry.id   AF-A0A3D0M0P6-F1
#
_cell.length_a   1.000
_cell.length_b   1.000
_cell.length_c   1.000
_cell.angle_alpha   90.00
_cell.angle_beta   90.00
_cell.angle_gamma   90.00
#
_symmetry.space_group_name_H-M   'P 1'
#
loop_
_entity.id
_entity.type
_entity.pdbx_description
1 polymer ?
#
loop_
_entity_poly.entity_id
_entity_poly.type
_entity_poly.pdbx_seq_one_letter_code
_entity_poly.pdbx_strand_id
1 'polypeptide(L)'
;MDTIIYQLLLIIQYQYKQICWFILFIARYIPLKQWAHDELHSPKYQKFLTDKLPIIIPLVKQDWQLWNEYYRLRYGKATKPVKPQKGKTRSVPSDTVCPICGAPHEYIYDNSGGRGQFKCKICGQTFVNGKKVVSPLKLLCPYCGHVLQPVKDRKHFRVHKCVNSSCSYYKRNFKKIPKNMPPSEYWKYKLHYLYREFSVNFFDMDLSQLPKWATSFKYKKNSAYIMGLCLTYRVNLKLSLRQTVQALREIHNIEISHTMVNSYAKTAAVVIKPFVDSYDYKPSNQLTADETYIKVRGAKAYVWLILDKVSRSILGYWVSMSRDVGPCILAMRMAFDKFKEFPGKALKFVADGYSAYPLAAQQFKIEKDWDVSITQVIGLTNDDEVSKEHRPFKQIIERLNRTFRESYRITCGYKADDGAVHSTTLWVAYYNFLRPHEKSGGKKPLNQVELLEGAGNMPGKWQLLIYLGQQQILKRQTCTAPN
;
A
#
# COMPACT_ATOMS: atom_id res chain seq x y z
N MET A 1 -11.48 40.66 -46.58
CA MET A 1 -10.97 40.16 -45.28
C MET A 1 -11.73 40.77 -44.11
N ASP A 2 -12.01 42.08 -44.15
CA ASP A 2 -12.64 42.81 -43.04
C ASP A 2 -14.06 42.36 -42.69
N THR A 3 -14.87 41.94 -43.66
CA THR A 3 -16.24 41.46 -43.43
C THR A 3 -16.28 40.15 -42.63
N ILE A 4 -15.30 39.26 -42.82
CA ILE A 4 -15.21 37.99 -42.09
C ILE A 4 -14.75 38.25 -40.66
N ILE A 5 -13.78 39.15 -40.46
CA ILE A 5 -13.29 39.53 -39.13
C ILE A 5 -14.42 40.16 -38.31
N TYR A 6 -15.22 41.04 -38.92
CA TYR A 6 -16.38 41.65 -38.27
C TYR A 6 -17.45 40.62 -37.85
N GLN A 7 -17.77 39.66 -38.73
CA GLN A 7 -18.70 38.57 -38.42
C GLN A 7 -18.21 37.70 -37.26
N LEU A 8 -16.91 37.36 -37.24
CA LEU A 8 -16.31 36.58 -36.15
C LEU A 8 -16.34 37.34 -34.82
N LEU A 9 -16.10 38.64 -34.83
CA LEU A 9 -16.19 39.48 -33.61
C LEU A 9 -17.61 39.53 -33.04
N LEU A 10 -18.63 39.63 -33.90
CA LEU A 10 -20.04 39.57 -33.47
C LEU A 10 -20.39 38.22 -32.84
N ILE A 11 -19.91 37.11 -33.42
CA ILE A 11 -20.11 35.76 -32.87
C ILE A 11 -19.44 35.64 -31.50
N ILE A 12 -18.20 36.13 -31.34
CA ILE A 12 -17.48 36.11 -30.06
C ILE A 12 -18.24 36.92 -29.00
N GLN A 13 -18.74 38.11 -29.33
CA GLN A 13 -19.50 38.94 -28.39
C GLN A 13 -20.83 38.28 -27.99
N TYR A 14 -21.53 37.65 -28.94
CA TYR A 14 -22.76 36.92 -28.65
C TYR A 14 -22.49 35.71 -27.74
N GLN A 15 -21.45 34.91 -28.03
CA GLN A 15 -21.04 33.78 -27.19
C GLN A 15 -20.67 34.24 -25.77
N TYR A 16 -19.95 35.36 -25.64
CA TYR A 16 -19.63 35.93 -24.34
C TYR A 16 -20.89 36.30 -23.53
N LYS A 17 -21.89 36.87 -24.19
CA LYS A 17 -23.18 37.22 -23.57
C LYS A 17 -23.94 35.97 -23.09
N GLN A 18 -23.94 34.91 -23.89
CA GLN A 18 -24.53 33.61 -23.51
C GLN A 18 -23.79 32.99 -22.33
N ILE A 19 -22.45 33.00 -22.33
CA ILE A 19 -21.62 32.49 -21.22
C ILE A 19 -21.95 33.25 -19.93
N CYS A 20 -22.02 34.59 -19.97
CA CYS A 20 -22.38 35.40 -18.82
C CYS A 20 -23.78 35.04 -18.28
N TRP A 21 -24.75 34.85 -19.18
CA TRP A 21 -26.11 34.44 -18.79
C TRP A 21 -26.12 33.05 -18.14
N PHE A 22 -25.41 32.06 -18.70
CA PHE A 22 -25.30 30.74 -18.10
C PHE A 22 -24.61 30.77 -16.74
N ILE A 23 -23.54 31.58 -16.57
CA ILE A 23 -22.87 31.75 -15.28
C ILE A 23 -23.85 32.30 -14.23
N LEU A 24 -24.64 33.33 -14.58
CA LEU A 24 -25.64 33.91 -13.68
C LEU A 24 -26.77 32.92 -13.36
N PHE A 25 -27.22 32.14 -14.34
CA PHE A 25 -28.23 31.09 -14.14
C PHE A 25 -27.72 30.02 -13.16
N ILE A 26 -26.51 29.49 -13.39
CA ILE A 26 -25.88 28.50 -12.53
C ILE A 26 -25.70 29.06 -11.11
N ALA A 27 -25.18 30.28 -10.98
CA ALA A 27 -24.95 30.91 -9.67
C ALA A 27 -26.25 31.16 -8.88
N ARG A 28 -27.36 31.45 -9.57
CA ARG A 28 -28.64 31.79 -8.94
C ARG A 28 -29.50 30.57 -8.62
N TYR A 29 -29.47 29.54 -9.45
CA TYR A 29 -30.44 28.43 -9.39
C TYR A 29 -29.82 27.08 -9.06
N ILE A 30 -28.49 26.93 -9.13
CA ILE A 30 -27.81 25.68 -8.77
C ILE A 30 -27.05 25.90 -7.45
N PRO A 31 -27.41 25.22 -6.36
CA PRO A 31 -26.75 25.37 -5.06
C PRO A 31 -25.42 24.59 -5.04
N LEU A 32 -24.45 25.04 -5.84
CA LEU A 32 -23.16 24.37 -6.07
C LEU A 32 -22.41 24.06 -4.77
N LYS A 33 -22.42 24.98 -3.79
CA LYS A 33 -21.77 24.79 -2.48
C LYS A 33 -22.41 23.68 -1.64
N GLN A 34 -23.72 23.47 -1.79
CA GLN A 34 -24.43 22.45 -1.04
C GLN A 34 -24.21 21.05 -1.65
N TRP A 35 -24.19 20.95 -2.98
CA TRP A 35 -23.84 19.71 -3.68
C TRP A 35 -22.40 19.26 -3.40
N ALA A 36 -21.45 20.20 -3.39
CA ALA A 36 -20.07 19.97 -2.98
C ALA A 36 -19.95 19.35 -1.57
N HIS A 37 -20.60 19.98 -0.59
CA HIS A 37 -20.64 19.50 0.80
C HIS A 37 -21.31 18.13 0.91
N ASP A 38 -22.40 17.90 0.17
CA ASP A 38 -23.17 16.65 0.18
C ASP A 38 -22.45 15.50 -0.52
N GLU A 39 -21.50 15.74 -1.43
CA GLU A 39 -20.64 14.72 -2.05
C GLU A 39 -19.48 14.30 -1.12
N LEU A 40 -18.80 15.26 -0.51
CA LEU A 40 -17.74 15.03 0.49
C LEU A 40 -18.21 14.26 1.72
N HIS A 41 -19.33 14.70 2.29
CA HIS A 41 -19.89 14.16 3.52
C HIS A 41 -20.98 13.12 3.25
N SER A 42 -21.15 12.74 1.98
CA SER A 42 -22.20 11.83 1.54
C SER A 42 -22.12 10.52 2.32
N PRO A 43 -23.20 10.14 3.04
CA PRO A 43 -23.27 8.83 3.67
C PRO A 43 -23.20 7.67 2.63
N LYS A 44 -23.40 7.98 1.34
CA LYS A 44 -23.23 7.06 0.19
C LYS A 44 -21.77 6.72 -0.14
N TYR A 45 -20.82 7.63 0.07
CA TYR A 45 -19.43 7.45 -0.41
C TYR A 45 -18.42 7.00 0.67
N GLN A 46 -18.88 6.74 1.90
CA GLN A 46 -18.05 6.31 3.05
C GLN A 46 -17.58 4.84 3.02
N LYS A 47 -17.76 4.11 1.91
CA LYS A 47 -17.50 2.66 1.80
C LYS A 47 -16.04 2.26 2.12
N PHE A 48 -15.11 3.20 1.99
CA PHE A 48 -13.67 2.99 2.14
C PHE A 48 -13.05 3.61 3.39
N LEU A 49 -13.84 4.28 4.24
CA LEU A 49 -13.35 4.70 5.56
C LEU A 49 -12.98 3.46 6.38
N THR A 50 -11.76 3.43 6.92
CA THR A 50 -11.32 2.44 7.89
C THR A 50 -11.98 2.76 9.24
N ASP A 51 -12.68 1.78 9.81
CA ASP A 51 -13.30 1.95 11.12
C ASP A 51 -12.28 1.68 12.23
N LYS A 52 -12.64 2.06 13.47
CA LYS A 52 -11.92 1.67 14.69
C LYS A 52 -11.55 0.18 14.67
N LEU A 53 -10.33 -0.15 15.10
CA LEU A 53 -9.87 -1.54 15.19
C LEU A 53 -10.82 -2.37 16.09
N PRO A 54 -11.02 -3.65 15.76
CA PRO A 54 -11.87 -4.54 16.53
C PRO A 54 -11.20 -4.86 17.86
N ILE A 55 -12.00 -5.33 18.81
CA ILE A 55 -11.44 -5.91 20.03
C ILE A 55 -10.99 -7.32 19.65
N ILE A 56 -9.68 -7.52 19.65
CA ILE A 56 -9.06 -8.81 19.34
C ILE A 56 -8.94 -9.58 20.65
N ILE A 57 -9.67 -10.68 20.77
CA ILE A 57 -9.52 -11.60 21.90
C ILE A 57 -8.68 -12.78 21.43
N PRO A 58 -7.42 -12.90 21.85
CA PRO A 58 -6.62 -14.08 21.55
C PRO A 58 -7.26 -15.30 22.21
N LEU A 59 -7.27 -16.40 21.49
CA LEU A 59 -7.64 -17.67 22.04
C LEU A 59 -6.47 -18.20 22.87
N VAL A 60 -6.54 -17.97 24.17
CA VAL A 60 -5.59 -18.54 25.12
C VAL A 60 -5.91 -20.02 25.29
N LYS A 61 -4.96 -20.90 24.96
CA LYS A 61 -5.06 -22.31 25.35
C LYS A 61 -5.09 -22.39 26.87
N GLN A 62 -6.06 -23.11 27.39
CA GLN A 62 -6.25 -23.34 28.82
C GLN A 62 -5.81 -24.75 29.16
N ASP A 63 -5.68 -25.04 30.45
CA ASP A 63 -5.43 -26.38 30.95
C ASP A 63 -6.63 -26.82 31.80
N TRP A 64 -7.25 -27.94 31.43
CA TRP A 64 -8.40 -28.48 32.12
C TRP A 64 -8.07 -28.90 33.55
N GLN A 65 -6.85 -29.35 33.84
CA GLN A 65 -6.41 -29.74 35.19
C GLN A 65 -6.35 -28.52 36.09
N LEU A 66 -5.74 -27.42 35.60
CA LEU A 66 -5.69 -26.15 36.32
C LEU A 66 -7.10 -25.58 36.57
N TRP A 67 -7.99 -25.66 35.59
CA TRP A 67 -9.40 -25.27 35.77
C TRP A 67 -10.13 -26.12 36.81
N ASN A 68 -9.88 -27.43 36.80
CA ASN A 68 -10.54 -28.34 37.74
C ASN A 68 -10.05 -28.10 39.18
N GLU A 69 -8.76 -27.81 39.33
CA GLU A 69 -8.14 -27.42 40.60
C GLU A 69 -8.67 -26.06 41.07
N TYR A 70 -8.81 -25.09 40.17
CA TYR A 70 -9.47 -23.82 40.47
C TYR A 70 -10.90 -24.03 40.99
N TYR A 71 -11.70 -24.90 40.36
CA TYR A 71 -13.05 -25.19 40.83
C TYR A 71 -13.05 -25.87 42.21
N ARG A 72 -12.09 -26.76 42.46
CA ARG A 72 -11.89 -27.39 43.77
C ARG A 72 -11.59 -26.34 44.84
N LEU A 73 -10.67 -25.41 44.58
CA LEU A 73 -10.27 -24.37 45.53
C LEU A 73 -11.40 -23.34 45.76
N ARG A 74 -12.09 -22.90 44.70
CA ARG A 74 -13.11 -21.85 44.78
C ARG A 74 -14.47 -22.33 45.28
N TYR A 75 -14.89 -23.53 44.87
CA TYR A 75 -16.23 -24.06 45.13
C TYR A 75 -16.23 -25.33 45.99
N GLY A 76 -15.06 -25.73 46.51
CA GLY A 76 -14.88 -26.90 47.38
C GLY A 76 -15.03 -28.24 46.66
N LYS A 77 -15.28 -28.26 45.35
CA LYS A 77 -15.56 -29.48 44.58
C LYS A 77 -15.02 -29.36 43.15
N ALA A 78 -14.24 -30.37 42.74
CA ALA A 78 -13.83 -30.54 41.36
C ALA A 78 -15.02 -30.91 40.46
N THR A 79 -14.98 -30.49 39.20
CA THR A 79 -15.95 -30.91 38.19
C THR A 79 -15.76 -32.40 37.91
N LYS A 80 -16.86 -33.17 38.01
CA LYS A 80 -16.86 -34.61 37.73
C LYS A 80 -17.10 -34.90 36.25
N PRO A 81 -16.63 -36.04 35.71
CA PRO A 81 -16.96 -36.51 34.37
C PRO A 81 -18.47 -36.53 34.09
N VAL A 82 -18.84 -36.46 32.81
CA VAL A 82 -20.22 -36.60 32.36
C VAL A 82 -20.66 -38.05 32.55
N LYS A 83 -21.75 -38.27 33.29
CA LYS A 83 -22.32 -39.62 33.45
C LYS A 83 -23.15 -39.97 32.20
N PRO A 84 -22.93 -41.14 31.56
CA PRO A 84 -23.80 -41.61 30.51
C PRO A 84 -25.20 -41.91 31.06
N GLN A 85 -26.24 -41.76 30.23
CA GLN A 85 -27.60 -42.21 30.60
C GLN A 85 -27.61 -43.74 30.76
N LYS A 86 -28.35 -44.22 31.76
CA LYS A 86 -28.45 -45.65 32.10
C LYS A 86 -28.90 -46.45 30.86
N GLY A 87 -28.06 -47.37 30.39
CA GLY A 87 -28.34 -48.22 29.23
C GLY A 87 -27.97 -47.65 27.85
N LYS A 88 -27.35 -46.46 27.76
CA LYS A 88 -26.89 -45.88 26.47
C LYS A 88 -25.36 -45.80 26.41
N THR A 89 -24.81 -46.17 25.26
CA THR A 89 -23.41 -45.92 24.94
C THR A 89 -23.14 -44.43 24.82
N ARG A 90 -21.92 -44.03 25.14
CA ARG A 90 -21.50 -42.62 25.06
C ARG A 90 -21.52 -42.18 23.58
N SER A 91 -22.24 -41.10 23.27
CA SER A 91 -22.31 -40.58 21.90
C SER A 91 -21.10 -39.75 21.49
N VAL A 92 -20.23 -39.38 22.44
CA VAL A 92 -18.98 -38.66 22.18
C VAL A 92 -17.84 -39.64 21.91
N PRO A 93 -17.16 -39.57 20.74
CA PRO A 93 -16.02 -40.42 20.40
C PRO A 93 -14.86 -40.31 21.41
N SER A 94 -14.13 -41.40 21.65
CA SER A 94 -13.05 -41.47 22.66
C SER A 94 -11.82 -40.61 22.34
N ASP A 95 -11.59 -40.30 21.07
CA ASP A 95 -10.54 -39.43 20.56
C ASP A 95 -10.90 -37.92 20.66
N THR A 96 -12.10 -37.59 21.12
CA THR A 96 -12.55 -36.20 21.19
C THR A 96 -11.92 -35.48 22.38
N VAL A 97 -11.25 -34.36 22.11
CA VAL A 97 -10.62 -33.50 23.13
C VAL A 97 -11.16 -32.08 22.98
N CYS A 98 -11.36 -31.37 24.10
CA CYS A 98 -11.75 -29.97 24.06
C CYS A 98 -10.64 -29.12 23.39
N PRO A 99 -10.96 -28.34 22.35
CA PRO A 99 -9.96 -27.58 21.60
C PRO A 99 -9.39 -26.37 22.36
N ILE A 100 -9.99 -25.97 23.48
CA ILE A 100 -9.55 -24.82 24.29
C ILE A 100 -8.75 -25.28 25.51
N CYS A 101 -9.32 -26.16 26.34
CA CYS A 101 -8.71 -26.56 27.62
C CYS A 101 -8.04 -27.94 27.60
N GLY A 102 -8.14 -28.71 26.52
CA GLY A 102 -7.58 -30.06 26.46
C GLY A 102 -8.34 -31.12 27.28
N ALA A 103 -9.53 -30.80 27.80
CA ALA A 103 -10.33 -31.77 28.56
C ALA A 103 -10.69 -32.99 27.68
N PRO A 104 -10.52 -34.23 28.18
CA PRO A 104 -10.81 -35.43 27.40
C PRO A 104 -12.32 -35.63 27.20
N HIS A 105 -12.68 -36.57 26.31
CA HIS A 105 -14.07 -36.92 25.97
C HIS A 105 -14.95 -37.19 27.21
N GLU A 106 -14.34 -37.60 28.34
CA GLU A 106 -14.95 -37.74 29.66
C GLU A 106 -15.73 -36.54 30.19
N TYR A 107 -15.29 -35.34 29.83
CA TYR A 107 -15.86 -34.08 30.30
C TYR A 107 -16.67 -33.37 29.21
N ILE A 108 -17.06 -34.07 28.15
CA ILE A 108 -17.72 -33.48 27.00
C ILE A 108 -19.16 -33.99 26.89
N TYR A 109 -20.09 -33.07 26.73
CA TYR A 109 -21.47 -33.35 26.38
C TYR A 109 -21.63 -33.38 24.86
N ASP A 110 -22.47 -34.29 24.38
CA ASP A 110 -23.09 -34.16 23.07
C ASP A 110 -24.26 -33.18 23.16
N ASN A 111 -24.05 -31.98 22.66
CA ASN A 111 -24.97 -30.85 22.80
C ASN A 111 -26.13 -30.91 21.81
N SER A 112 -26.01 -31.69 20.72
CA SER A 112 -27.02 -31.79 19.66
C SER A 112 -27.57 -33.20 19.44
N GLY A 113 -27.20 -34.16 20.29
CA GLY A 113 -27.75 -35.52 20.32
C GLY A 113 -27.40 -36.33 19.07
N GLY A 114 -26.12 -36.33 18.67
CA GLY A 114 -25.60 -37.08 17.53
C GLY A 114 -25.43 -36.25 16.24
N ARG A 115 -25.78 -34.96 16.26
CA ARG A 115 -25.61 -34.03 15.12
C ARG A 115 -24.25 -33.30 15.13
N GLY A 116 -23.26 -33.85 15.82
CA GLY A 116 -21.86 -33.42 15.79
C GLY A 116 -21.49 -32.20 16.65
N GLN A 117 -22.40 -31.57 17.38
CA GLN A 117 -22.03 -30.44 18.25
C GLN A 117 -21.77 -30.90 19.68
N PHE A 118 -20.56 -30.65 20.19
CA PHE A 118 -20.10 -30.99 21.52
C PHE A 118 -19.99 -29.76 22.42
N LYS A 119 -20.14 -29.92 23.75
CA LYS A 119 -19.94 -28.86 24.76
C LYS A 119 -19.07 -29.37 25.91
N CYS A 120 -17.96 -28.68 26.19
CA CYS A 120 -17.07 -29.00 27.29
C CYS A 120 -17.68 -28.60 28.65
N LYS A 121 -17.69 -29.52 29.61
CA LYS A 121 -18.15 -29.28 30.99
C LYS A 121 -17.17 -28.47 31.83
N ILE A 122 -15.86 -28.56 31.55
CA ILE A 122 -14.82 -27.83 32.29
C ILE A 122 -14.84 -26.34 31.94
N CYS A 123 -14.63 -26.00 30.66
CA CYS A 123 -14.50 -24.61 30.21
C CYS A 123 -15.78 -24.03 29.56
N GLY A 124 -16.85 -24.82 29.45
CA GLY A 124 -18.13 -24.39 28.87
C GLY A 124 -18.17 -24.26 27.33
N GLN A 125 -17.05 -24.51 26.63
CA GLN A 125 -16.92 -24.26 25.19
C GLN A 125 -17.70 -25.26 24.33
N THR A 126 -18.43 -24.76 23.34
CA THR A 126 -19.11 -25.55 22.30
C THR A 126 -18.26 -25.67 21.03
N PHE A 127 -18.22 -26.85 20.37
CA PHE A 127 -17.43 -27.13 19.15
C PHE A 127 -18.08 -28.25 18.30
N VAL A 128 -17.78 -28.36 16.99
CA VAL A 128 -18.53 -29.22 16.03
C VAL A 128 -17.72 -30.40 15.47
N ASN A 129 -16.39 -30.35 15.51
CA ASN A 129 -15.53 -31.47 15.13
C ASN A 129 -14.20 -31.26 15.84
N GLY A 130 -13.59 -32.34 16.37
CA GLY A 130 -12.24 -32.28 16.97
C GLY A 130 -11.18 -31.65 16.07
N LYS A 131 -11.47 -31.51 14.76
CA LYS A 131 -10.73 -30.65 13.82
C LYS A 131 -11.53 -29.38 13.48
N LYS A 132 -10.92 -28.24 13.86
CA LYS A 132 -11.22 -26.83 13.50
C LYS A 132 -12.46 -26.19 14.14
N VAL A 133 -12.31 -25.65 15.36
CA VAL A 133 -12.79 -24.29 15.70
C VAL A 133 -11.79 -23.64 16.64
N VAL A 134 -10.62 -23.33 16.10
CA VAL A 134 -9.61 -22.52 16.79
C VAL A 134 -9.23 -21.44 15.78
N SER A 135 -10.15 -20.52 15.45
CA SER A 135 -9.65 -19.24 14.97
C SER A 135 -8.82 -18.72 16.15
N PRO A 136 -7.50 -18.53 16.00
CA PRO A 136 -6.63 -18.18 17.13
C PRO A 136 -7.03 -16.84 17.76
N LEU A 137 -7.92 -16.09 17.11
CA LEU A 137 -8.41 -14.79 17.50
C LEU A 137 -9.93 -14.76 17.32
N LYS A 138 -10.67 -14.26 18.33
CA LYS A 138 -12.06 -13.82 18.19
C LYS A 138 -12.06 -12.31 17.97
N LEU A 139 -12.64 -11.87 16.86
CA LEU A 139 -12.76 -10.45 16.53
C LEU A 139 -14.13 -9.96 16.98
N LEU A 140 -14.17 -8.98 17.89
CA LEU A 140 -15.43 -8.39 18.36
C LEU A 140 -15.61 -6.96 17.81
N CYS A 141 -16.87 -6.61 17.57
CA CYS A 141 -17.27 -5.26 17.21
C CYS A 141 -16.95 -4.29 18.35
N PRO A 142 -16.18 -3.21 18.12
CA PRO A 142 -15.80 -2.27 19.17
C PRO A 142 -16.97 -1.41 19.67
N TYR A 143 -18.12 -1.47 19.00
CA TYR A 143 -19.31 -0.67 19.33
C TYR A 143 -20.38 -1.42 20.13
N CYS A 144 -20.41 -2.75 20.03
CA CYS A 144 -21.44 -3.57 20.67
C CYS A 144 -20.93 -4.91 21.24
N GLY A 145 -19.64 -5.22 21.12
CA GLY A 145 -19.04 -6.46 21.61
C GLY A 145 -19.44 -7.72 20.85
N HIS A 146 -20.29 -7.63 19.81
CA HIS A 146 -20.73 -8.79 19.06
C HIS A 146 -19.62 -9.37 18.19
N VAL A 147 -19.54 -10.69 18.08
CA VAL A 147 -18.55 -11.40 17.25
C VAL A 147 -18.73 -10.99 15.79
N LEU A 148 -17.64 -10.60 15.14
CA LEU A 148 -17.67 -10.28 13.71
C LEU A 148 -17.73 -11.56 12.89
N GLN A 149 -18.56 -11.54 11.85
CA GLN A 149 -18.70 -12.66 10.93
C GLN A 149 -17.92 -12.39 9.63
N PRO A 150 -17.15 -13.36 9.12
CA PRO A 150 -16.52 -13.24 7.82
C PRO A 150 -17.59 -13.25 6.72
N VAL A 151 -17.54 -12.28 5.80
CA VAL A 151 -18.56 -12.12 4.75
C VAL A 151 -17.97 -12.21 3.35
N LYS A 152 -16.70 -11.80 3.18
CA LYS A 152 -16.02 -11.82 1.87
C LYS A 152 -14.54 -12.12 2.03
N ASP A 153 -14.03 -13.01 1.20
CA ASP A 153 -12.58 -13.20 1.03
C ASP A 153 -12.08 -12.36 -0.15
N ARG A 154 -10.94 -11.68 0.04
CA ARG A 154 -10.18 -10.98 -1.01
C ARG A 154 -8.77 -11.57 -1.05
N LYS A 155 -8.04 -11.26 -2.12
CA LYS A 155 -6.68 -11.78 -2.39
C LYS A 155 -5.70 -11.67 -1.21
N HIS A 156 -5.75 -10.57 -0.46
CA HIS A 156 -4.79 -10.29 0.63
C HIS A 156 -5.46 -10.10 2.00
N PHE A 157 -6.78 -10.07 2.07
CA PHE A 157 -7.50 -9.83 3.31
C PHE A 157 -8.92 -10.39 3.28
N ARG A 158 -9.44 -10.73 4.44
CA ARG A 158 -10.82 -11.14 4.68
C ARG A 158 -11.62 -10.01 5.29
N VAL A 159 -12.84 -9.80 4.80
CA VAL A 159 -13.77 -8.79 5.31
C VAL A 159 -14.69 -9.41 6.35
N HIS A 160 -14.64 -8.88 7.56
CA HIS A 160 -15.49 -9.21 8.69
C HIS A 160 -16.54 -8.12 8.91
N LYS A 161 -17.77 -8.50 9.28
CA LYS A 161 -18.92 -7.60 9.45
C LYS A 161 -19.59 -7.83 10.80
N CYS A 162 -19.98 -6.75 11.46
CA CYS A 162 -20.92 -6.83 12.59
C CYS A 162 -22.35 -7.01 12.06
N VAL A 163 -22.92 -8.20 12.23
CA VAL A 163 -24.28 -8.53 11.80
C VAL A 163 -25.38 -8.05 12.76
N ASN A 164 -25.01 -7.66 13.98
CA ASN A 164 -25.96 -7.19 14.99
C ASN A 164 -26.68 -5.89 14.57
N SER A 165 -27.99 -5.97 14.33
CA SER A 165 -28.88 -4.85 14.01
C SER A 165 -29.10 -3.89 15.19
N SER A 166 -28.88 -4.36 16.42
CA SER A 166 -28.96 -3.52 17.61
C SER A 166 -27.68 -2.71 17.88
N CYS A 167 -26.62 -2.90 17.08
CA CYS A 167 -25.35 -2.21 17.22
C CYS A 167 -25.52 -0.69 17.11
N SER A 168 -24.88 0.05 18.03
CA SER A 168 -24.91 1.52 18.05
C SER A 168 -24.38 2.13 16.75
N TYR A 169 -23.33 1.55 16.14
CA TYR A 169 -22.81 1.96 14.84
C TYR A 169 -23.86 1.81 13.72
N TYR A 170 -24.55 0.67 13.68
CA TYR A 170 -25.59 0.40 12.69
C TYR A 170 -26.76 1.37 12.85
N LYS A 171 -27.30 1.51 14.07
CA LYS A 171 -28.41 2.44 14.35
C LYS A 171 -28.06 3.87 13.96
N ARG A 172 -26.85 4.33 14.27
CA ARG A 172 -26.37 5.68 13.93
C ARG A 172 -26.32 5.90 12.42
N ASN A 173 -25.80 4.94 11.65
CA ASN A 173 -25.69 5.08 10.20
C ASN A 173 -27.03 4.86 9.49
N PHE A 174 -27.91 4.01 10.05
CA PHE A 174 -29.25 3.79 9.54
C PHE A 174 -30.11 5.07 9.60
N LYS A 175 -29.98 5.87 10.67
CA LYS A 175 -30.62 7.19 10.78
C LYS A 175 -30.21 8.19 9.68
N LYS A 176 -29.07 7.97 9.01
CA LYS A 176 -28.59 8.82 7.91
C LYS A 176 -29.19 8.45 6.55
N ILE A 177 -29.94 7.36 6.46
CA ILE A 177 -30.63 6.97 5.23
C ILE A 177 -31.89 7.84 5.07
N PRO A 178 -32.15 8.39 3.86
CA PRO A 178 -33.40 9.09 3.57
C PRO A 178 -34.62 8.18 3.80
N LYS A 179 -35.67 8.69 4.47
CA LYS A 179 -36.85 7.89 4.86
C LYS A 179 -37.56 7.19 3.69
N ASN A 180 -37.52 7.75 2.49
CA ASN A 180 -38.20 7.24 1.29
C ASN A 180 -37.31 6.33 0.42
N MET A 181 -36.16 5.88 0.90
CA MET A 181 -35.24 5.06 0.12
C MET A 181 -35.59 3.56 0.19
N PRO A 182 -35.69 2.86 -0.95
CA PRO A 182 -35.98 1.43 -0.95
C PRO A 182 -34.82 0.62 -0.32
N PRO A 183 -35.11 -0.47 0.43
CA PRO A 183 -34.07 -1.32 1.02
C PRO A 183 -33.06 -1.88 0.01
N SER A 184 -33.46 -2.04 -1.25
CA SER A 184 -32.59 -2.45 -2.36
C SER A 184 -31.47 -1.47 -2.66
N GLU A 185 -31.53 -0.23 -2.14
CA GLU A 185 -30.49 0.79 -2.30
C GLU A 185 -29.59 0.95 -1.07
N TYR A 186 -29.87 0.24 0.02
CA TYR A 186 -29.09 0.36 1.26
C TYR A 186 -27.63 -0.06 1.08
N TRP A 187 -27.31 -0.89 0.07
CA TRP A 187 -25.93 -1.27 -0.26
C TRP A 187 -25.05 -0.08 -0.65
N LYS A 188 -25.65 1.05 -1.06
CA LYS A 188 -24.94 2.31 -1.34
C LYS A 188 -24.36 2.91 -0.06
N TYR A 189 -24.88 2.57 1.12
CA TYR A 189 -24.47 3.14 2.40
C TYR A 189 -23.65 2.15 3.22
N LYS A 190 -22.65 2.66 3.94
CA LYS A 190 -21.89 1.85 4.91
C LYS A 190 -22.67 1.72 6.22
N LEU A 191 -23.63 0.81 6.26
CA LEU A 191 -24.50 0.61 7.43
C LEU A 191 -23.82 -0.13 8.59
N HIS A 192 -23.10 -1.20 8.28
CA HIS A 192 -22.50 -2.04 9.31
C HIS A 192 -21.03 -1.72 9.51
N TYR A 193 -20.55 -1.96 10.73
CA TYR A 193 -19.14 -1.97 11.04
C TYR A 193 -18.44 -3.07 10.25
N LEU A 194 -17.33 -2.72 9.61
CA LEU A 194 -16.51 -3.63 8.80
C LEU A 194 -15.07 -3.61 9.28
N TYR A 195 -14.49 -4.79 9.45
CA TYR A 195 -13.07 -4.98 9.69
C TYR A 195 -12.44 -5.78 8.56
N ARG A 196 -11.18 -5.49 8.23
CA ARG A 196 -10.42 -6.21 7.20
C ARG A 196 -9.21 -6.83 7.87
N GLU A 197 -9.20 -8.16 7.93
CA GLU A 197 -8.12 -8.98 8.48
C GLU A 197 -7.18 -9.39 7.34
N PHE A 198 -5.92 -8.99 7.39
CA PHE A 198 -4.94 -9.37 6.38
C PHE A 198 -4.49 -10.82 6.57
N SER A 199 -4.36 -11.56 5.46
CA SER A 199 -3.93 -12.95 5.45
C SER A 199 -2.44 -13.13 5.19
N VAL A 200 -1.75 -12.05 4.79
CA VAL A 200 -0.31 -12.01 4.49
C VAL A 200 0.32 -10.90 5.29
N ASN A 201 1.43 -11.18 5.97
CA ASN A 201 2.23 -10.16 6.64
C ASN A 201 3.21 -9.51 5.66
N PHE A 202 2.91 -8.30 5.22
CA PHE A 202 3.80 -7.54 4.34
C PHE A 202 5.03 -6.95 5.07
N PHE A 203 5.07 -6.99 6.40
CA PHE A 203 6.19 -6.52 7.22
C PHE A 203 7.29 -7.57 7.37
N ASP A 204 6.97 -8.86 7.19
CA ASP A 204 7.96 -9.95 7.19
C ASP A 204 8.74 -10.04 5.88
N MET A 205 8.28 -9.37 4.82
CA MET A 205 8.98 -9.38 3.53
C MET A 205 10.31 -8.62 3.63
N ASP A 206 11.40 -9.20 3.15
CA ASP A 206 12.67 -8.48 3.05
C ASP A 206 12.67 -7.57 1.80
N LEU A 207 12.59 -6.25 2.04
CA LEU A 207 12.64 -5.24 0.97
C LEU A 207 14.05 -5.09 0.36
N SER A 208 15.05 -5.67 1.00
CA SER A 208 16.47 -5.43 0.77
C SER A 208 17.21 -6.61 0.12
N GLN A 209 16.48 -7.69 -0.21
CA GLN A 209 17.02 -8.92 -0.76
C GLN A 209 17.72 -8.69 -2.10
N LEU A 210 18.98 -9.15 -2.21
CA LEU A 210 19.78 -9.08 -3.43
C LEU A 210 19.89 -10.45 -4.11
N PRO A 211 19.93 -10.51 -5.46
CA PRO A 211 20.20 -11.77 -6.14
C PRO A 211 21.65 -12.20 -5.89
N LYS A 212 21.87 -13.52 -5.73
CA LYS A 212 23.16 -14.10 -5.30
C LYS A 212 24.35 -13.62 -6.14
N TRP A 213 24.18 -13.44 -7.45
CA TRP A 213 25.23 -13.01 -8.38
C TRP A 213 25.66 -11.54 -8.24
N ALA A 214 24.87 -10.68 -7.58
CA ALA A 214 25.19 -9.25 -7.46
C ALA A 214 26.39 -8.98 -6.55
N THR A 215 26.77 -9.95 -5.71
CA THR A 215 27.78 -9.82 -4.66
C THR A 215 29.22 -10.01 -5.14
N SER A 216 29.43 -10.62 -6.32
CA SER A 216 30.76 -10.96 -6.86
C SER A 216 31.18 -10.09 -8.06
N PHE A 217 30.52 -8.95 -8.28
CA PHE A 217 30.66 -8.20 -9.53
C PHE A 217 31.92 -7.31 -9.55
N LYS A 218 32.87 -7.56 -10.48
CA LYS A 218 34.08 -6.75 -10.72
C LYS A 218 34.17 -6.29 -12.18
N TYR A 219 34.45 -5.00 -12.43
CA TYR A 219 34.63 -4.43 -13.77
C TYR A 219 36.11 -4.19 -14.11
N LYS A 220 36.49 -4.30 -15.39
CA LYS A 220 37.69 -3.64 -15.96
C LYS A 220 37.38 -2.14 -16.18
N LYS A 221 38.36 -1.24 -16.00
CA LYS A 221 38.18 0.23 -16.09
C LYS A 221 37.45 0.70 -17.37
N ASN A 222 37.79 0.14 -18.53
CA ASN A 222 37.13 0.48 -19.81
C ASN A 222 35.65 0.02 -19.88
N SER A 223 35.30 -1.10 -19.24
CA SER A 223 33.92 -1.60 -19.18
C SER A 223 33.03 -0.70 -18.30
N ALA A 224 33.59 -0.12 -17.22
CA ALA A 224 32.86 0.79 -16.34
C ALA A 224 32.51 2.12 -17.04
N TYR A 225 33.42 2.66 -17.87
CA TYR A 225 33.14 3.86 -18.67
C TYR A 225 32.04 3.65 -19.70
N ILE A 226 32.12 2.56 -20.47
CA ILE A 226 31.09 2.19 -21.47
C ILE A 226 29.74 2.00 -20.77
N MET A 227 29.72 1.33 -19.61
CA MET A 227 28.51 1.17 -18.81
C MET A 227 27.91 2.52 -18.38
N GLY A 228 28.75 3.46 -17.92
CA GLY A 228 28.32 4.81 -17.58
C GLY A 228 27.72 5.57 -18.77
N LEU A 229 28.29 5.42 -19.97
CA LEU A 229 27.70 5.95 -21.20
C LEU A 229 26.36 5.29 -21.51
N CYS A 230 26.27 3.95 -21.45
CA CYS A 230 25.02 3.23 -21.65
C CYS A 230 23.90 3.74 -20.72
N LEU A 231 24.17 3.93 -19.43
CA LEU A 231 23.22 4.45 -18.46
C LEU A 231 22.85 5.91 -18.74
N THR A 232 23.82 6.74 -19.13
CA THR A 232 23.59 8.15 -19.47
C THR A 232 22.63 8.28 -20.65
N TYR A 233 22.90 7.57 -21.75
CA TYR A 233 22.02 7.59 -22.93
C TYR A 233 20.66 6.96 -22.63
N ARG A 234 20.64 5.81 -21.94
CA ARG A 234 19.41 5.05 -21.69
C ARG A 234 18.47 5.71 -20.67
N VAL A 235 19.03 6.26 -19.59
CA VAL A 235 18.26 6.76 -18.44
C VAL A 235 18.15 8.29 -18.49
N ASN A 236 19.27 9.00 -18.56
CA ASN A 236 19.27 10.47 -18.49
C ASN A 236 18.66 11.08 -19.76
N LEU A 237 19.12 10.61 -20.93
CA LEU A 237 18.65 11.07 -22.24
C LEU A 237 17.45 10.27 -22.76
N LYS A 238 16.94 9.33 -21.94
CA LYS A 238 15.71 8.58 -22.16
C LYS A 238 15.68 7.77 -23.47
N LEU A 239 16.83 7.40 -24.05
CA LEU A 239 16.86 6.68 -25.32
C LEU A 239 16.38 5.23 -25.18
N SER A 240 15.86 4.65 -26.26
CA SER A 240 15.63 3.20 -26.32
C SER A 240 16.97 2.42 -26.33
N LEU A 241 16.93 1.11 -26.11
CA LEU A 241 18.15 0.28 -26.17
C LEU A 241 18.84 0.37 -27.54
N ARG A 242 18.06 0.40 -28.63
CA ARG A 242 18.59 0.48 -30.00
C ARG A 242 19.18 1.85 -30.31
N GLN A 243 18.47 2.92 -29.91
CA GLN A 243 19.01 4.28 -30.04
C GLN A 243 20.26 4.50 -29.19
N THR A 244 20.35 3.85 -28.02
CA THR A 244 21.56 3.88 -27.18
C THR A 244 22.74 3.22 -27.91
N VAL A 245 22.53 2.06 -28.55
CA VAL A 245 23.55 1.41 -29.38
C VAL A 245 23.97 2.32 -30.54
N GLN A 246 23.00 2.91 -31.23
CA GLN A 246 23.25 3.82 -32.34
C GLN A 246 24.09 5.03 -31.89
N ALA A 247 23.70 5.68 -30.79
CA ALA A 247 24.45 6.82 -30.24
C ALA A 247 25.88 6.44 -29.82
N LEU A 248 26.07 5.26 -29.22
CA LEU A 248 27.41 4.78 -28.85
C LEU A 248 28.29 4.51 -30.07
N ARG A 249 27.72 3.97 -31.15
CA ARG A 249 28.43 3.71 -32.40
C ARG A 249 28.77 5.01 -33.14
N GLU A 250 27.78 5.88 -33.36
CA GLU A 250 27.94 7.08 -34.18
C GLU A 250 28.75 8.19 -33.50
N ILE A 251 28.62 8.35 -32.18
CA ILE A 251 29.26 9.45 -31.44
C ILE A 251 30.60 9.02 -30.84
N HIS A 252 30.70 7.77 -30.38
CA HIS A 252 31.88 7.28 -29.64
C HIS A 252 32.66 6.18 -30.37
N ASN A 253 32.21 5.73 -31.55
CA ASN A 253 32.77 4.58 -32.26
C ASN A 253 32.84 3.30 -31.41
N ILE A 254 31.89 3.12 -30.48
CA ILE A 254 31.80 1.95 -29.61
C ILE A 254 30.75 1.00 -30.16
N GLU A 255 31.20 -0.17 -30.61
CA GLU A 255 30.30 -1.24 -31.04
C GLU A 255 29.88 -2.10 -29.84
N ILE A 256 28.57 -2.08 -29.55
CA ILE A 256 27.97 -2.85 -28.46
C ILE A 256 26.57 -3.30 -28.85
N SER A 257 26.17 -4.49 -28.40
CA SER A 257 24.82 -4.99 -28.67
C SER A 257 23.79 -4.38 -27.71
N HIS A 258 22.53 -4.30 -28.16
CA HIS A 258 21.41 -3.85 -27.32
C HIS A 258 21.16 -4.76 -26.11
N THR A 259 21.54 -6.05 -26.20
CA THR A 259 21.48 -7.01 -25.10
C THR A 259 22.52 -6.71 -24.03
N MET A 260 23.72 -6.26 -24.41
CA MET A 260 24.75 -5.81 -23.49
C MET A 260 24.33 -4.52 -22.78
N VAL A 261 23.78 -3.53 -23.50
CA VAL A 261 23.21 -2.30 -22.88
C VAL A 261 22.15 -2.65 -21.83
N ASN A 262 21.26 -3.60 -22.14
CA ASN A 262 20.24 -4.07 -21.20
C ASN A 262 20.86 -4.77 -19.98
N SER A 263 21.89 -5.60 -20.18
CA SER A 263 22.58 -6.32 -19.10
C SER A 263 23.30 -5.35 -18.16
N TYR A 264 23.92 -4.31 -18.71
CA TYR A 264 24.48 -3.21 -17.94
C TYR A 264 23.43 -2.45 -17.13
N ALA A 265 22.29 -2.09 -17.74
CA ALA A 265 21.21 -1.44 -17.01
C ALA A 265 20.68 -2.30 -15.85
N LYS A 266 20.43 -3.59 -16.09
CA LYS A 266 20.01 -4.53 -15.04
C LYS A 266 21.02 -4.61 -13.89
N THR A 267 22.31 -4.75 -14.23
CA THR A 267 23.38 -4.85 -13.23
C THR A 267 23.45 -3.58 -12.39
N ALA A 268 23.46 -2.40 -13.00
CA ALA A 268 23.46 -1.14 -12.27
C ALA A 268 22.22 -1.00 -11.38
N ALA A 269 21.04 -1.37 -11.87
CA ALA A 269 19.81 -1.27 -11.07
C ALA A 269 19.91 -2.07 -9.77
N VAL A 270 20.38 -3.32 -9.85
CA VAL A 270 20.54 -4.19 -8.69
C VAL A 270 21.60 -3.66 -7.72
N VAL A 271 22.75 -3.21 -8.25
CA VAL A 271 23.88 -2.76 -7.42
C VAL A 271 23.60 -1.41 -6.75
N ILE A 272 22.93 -0.48 -7.44
CA ILE A 272 22.63 0.86 -6.93
C ILE A 272 21.47 0.83 -5.93
N LYS A 273 20.54 -0.13 -6.06
CA LYS A 273 19.33 -0.21 -5.22
C LYS A 273 19.61 -0.13 -3.72
N PRO A 274 20.54 -0.92 -3.13
CA PRO A 274 20.89 -0.82 -1.71
C PRO A 274 21.24 0.61 -1.26
N PHE A 275 22.03 1.33 -2.05
CA PHE A 275 22.40 2.72 -1.72
C PHE A 275 21.17 3.62 -1.77
N VAL A 276 20.40 3.60 -2.86
CA VAL A 276 19.17 4.41 -3.01
C VAL A 276 18.17 4.13 -1.89
N ASP A 277 18.03 2.86 -1.51
CA ASP A 277 17.06 2.39 -0.53
C ASP A 277 17.53 2.55 0.92
N SER A 278 18.78 2.91 1.19
CA SER A 278 19.28 3.17 2.56
C SER A 278 19.89 4.55 2.77
N TYR A 279 19.89 5.39 1.74
CA TYR A 279 20.30 6.79 1.84
C TYR A 279 19.48 7.55 2.90
N ASP A 280 20.16 8.37 3.71
CA ASP A 280 19.54 9.24 4.74
C ASP A 280 18.91 10.47 4.07
N TYR A 281 17.69 10.31 3.56
CA TYR A 281 16.95 11.38 2.88
C TYR A 281 16.50 12.50 3.82
N LYS A 282 16.57 12.32 5.15
CA LYS A 282 16.03 13.26 6.15
C LYS A 282 14.59 13.69 5.79
N PRO A 283 13.65 12.72 5.69
CA PRO A 283 12.32 12.96 5.16
C PRO A 283 11.55 14.00 5.99
N SER A 284 10.81 14.87 5.32
CA SER A 284 9.88 15.78 6.01
C SER A 284 8.58 15.05 6.42
N ASN A 285 7.80 15.69 7.28
CA ASN A 285 6.48 15.20 7.69
C ASN A 285 5.39 15.41 6.62
N GLN A 286 5.73 15.80 5.40
CA GLN A 286 4.78 16.11 4.32
C GLN A 286 5.03 15.19 3.13
N LEU A 287 4.29 14.09 3.05
CA LEU A 287 4.43 13.10 1.98
C LEU A 287 3.21 13.10 1.05
N THR A 288 3.45 12.83 -0.23
CA THR A 288 2.40 12.63 -1.23
C THR A 288 2.61 11.31 -1.96
N ALA A 289 1.52 10.60 -2.27
CA ALA A 289 1.56 9.32 -2.96
C ALA A 289 0.55 9.26 -4.10
N ASP A 290 0.95 8.61 -5.18
CA ASP A 290 0.08 8.29 -6.31
C ASP A 290 0.61 7.04 -7.02
N GLU A 291 -0.25 6.41 -7.80
CA GLU A 291 0.10 5.28 -8.64
C GLU A 291 -0.03 5.61 -10.13
N THR A 292 0.87 5.07 -10.93
CA THR A 292 0.85 5.26 -12.38
C THR A 292 0.86 3.93 -13.13
N TYR A 293 0.24 3.93 -14.30
CA TYR A 293 0.12 2.75 -15.15
C TYR A 293 1.38 2.55 -16.00
N ILE A 294 1.81 1.30 -16.08
CA ILE A 294 2.81 0.79 -17.03
C ILE A 294 2.26 -0.46 -17.73
N LYS A 295 2.99 -0.98 -18.71
CA LYS A 295 2.72 -2.25 -19.36
C LYS A 295 3.88 -3.20 -19.15
N VAL A 296 3.57 -4.43 -18.75
CA VAL A 296 4.52 -5.53 -18.60
C VAL A 296 3.93 -6.73 -19.32
N ARG A 297 4.68 -7.30 -20.28
CA ARG A 297 4.23 -8.40 -21.16
C ARG A 297 2.89 -8.11 -21.85
N GLY A 298 2.69 -6.84 -22.24
CA GLY A 298 1.43 -6.38 -22.84
C GLY A 298 0.27 -6.17 -21.86
N ALA A 299 0.36 -6.68 -20.62
CA ALA A 299 -0.65 -6.49 -19.59
C ALA A 299 -0.45 -5.17 -18.82
N LYS A 300 -1.55 -4.61 -18.30
CA LYS A 300 -1.51 -3.42 -17.43
C LYS A 300 -0.85 -3.79 -16.10
N ALA A 301 0.09 -2.96 -15.67
CA ALA A 301 0.77 -3.03 -14.38
C ALA A 301 0.90 -1.62 -13.79
N TYR A 302 1.41 -1.52 -12.58
CA TYR A 302 1.35 -0.32 -11.75
C TYR A 302 2.70 -0.02 -11.13
N VAL A 303 3.02 1.27 -11.01
CA VAL A 303 4.13 1.78 -10.22
C VAL A 303 3.57 2.72 -9.17
N TRP A 304 3.78 2.37 -7.91
CA TRP A 304 3.46 3.19 -6.74
C TRP A 304 4.64 4.11 -6.48
N LEU A 305 4.40 5.40 -6.29
CA LEU A 305 5.43 6.39 -6.00
C LEU A 305 5.03 7.21 -4.77
N ILE A 306 5.96 7.34 -3.82
CA ILE A 306 5.80 8.17 -2.63
C ILE A 306 6.94 9.19 -2.62
N LEU A 307 6.54 10.45 -2.57
CA LEU A 307 7.41 11.61 -2.68
C LEU A 307 7.31 12.46 -1.43
N ASP A 308 8.44 12.95 -0.94
CA ASP A 308 8.45 14.03 0.04
C ASP A 308 8.17 15.37 -0.65
N LYS A 309 7.12 16.06 -0.21
CA LYS A 309 6.71 17.34 -0.78
C LYS A 309 7.77 18.42 -0.55
N VAL A 310 8.52 18.39 0.56
CA VAL A 310 9.53 19.42 0.86
C VAL A 310 10.80 19.15 0.07
N SER A 311 11.46 18.01 0.28
CA SER A 311 12.71 17.69 -0.42
C SER A 311 12.52 17.48 -1.93
N ARG A 312 11.33 17.04 -2.35
CA ARG A 312 11.02 16.47 -3.68
C ARG A 312 11.64 15.10 -3.92
N SER A 313 12.28 14.49 -2.92
CA SER A 313 12.91 13.17 -3.10
C SER A 313 11.85 12.08 -3.12
N ILE A 314 12.02 11.10 -4.01
CA ILE A 314 11.21 9.88 -4.01
C ILE A 314 11.73 9.01 -2.86
N LEU A 315 10.86 8.73 -1.88
CA LEU A 315 11.22 7.96 -0.69
C LEU A 315 10.82 6.49 -0.80
N GLY A 316 9.71 6.21 -1.48
CA GLY A 316 9.19 4.86 -1.65
C GLY A 316 8.71 4.63 -3.08
N TYR A 317 8.95 3.43 -3.61
CA TYR A 317 8.50 3.05 -4.94
C TYR A 317 8.30 1.53 -5.03
N TRP A 318 7.23 1.08 -5.66
CA TRP A 318 6.98 -0.35 -5.84
C TRP A 318 6.33 -0.65 -7.19
N VAL A 319 6.77 -1.70 -7.87
CA VAL A 319 6.19 -2.15 -9.14
C VAL A 319 5.31 -3.37 -8.88
N SER A 320 4.10 -3.40 -9.43
CA SER A 320 3.17 -4.52 -9.24
C SER A 320 2.32 -4.81 -10.47
N MET A 321 2.00 -6.08 -10.68
CA MET A 321 1.05 -6.51 -11.73
C MET A 321 -0.42 -6.23 -11.36
N SER A 322 -0.69 -5.90 -10.10
CA SER A 322 -2.03 -5.56 -9.62
C SER A 322 -2.05 -4.24 -8.86
N ARG A 323 -3.17 -3.51 -8.96
CA ARG A 323 -3.48 -2.33 -8.14
C ARG A 323 -4.14 -2.82 -6.86
N ASP A 324 -3.33 -3.41 -5.98
CA ASP A 324 -3.79 -3.98 -4.71
C ASP A 324 -3.15 -3.24 -3.52
N VAL A 325 -3.69 -3.46 -2.32
CA VAL A 325 -3.18 -2.88 -1.08
C VAL A 325 -1.79 -3.37 -0.69
N GLY A 326 -1.39 -4.60 -1.06
CA GLY A 326 -0.06 -5.13 -0.75
C GLY A 326 1.08 -4.28 -1.29
N PRO A 327 1.14 -4.04 -2.62
CA PRO A 327 2.08 -3.10 -3.24
C PRO A 327 2.09 -1.70 -2.62
N CYS A 328 0.92 -1.19 -2.22
CA CYS A 328 0.79 0.09 -1.52
C CYS A 328 1.49 0.06 -0.15
N ILE A 329 1.28 -0.99 0.65
CA ILE A 329 1.95 -1.19 1.94
C ILE A 329 3.47 -1.25 1.75
N LEU A 330 3.96 -1.98 0.74
CA LEU A 330 5.39 -2.11 0.48
C LEU A 330 6.03 -0.77 0.09
N ALA A 331 5.38 0.02 -0.77
CA ALA A 331 5.84 1.37 -1.11
C ALA A 331 5.85 2.29 0.12
N MET A 332 4.80 2.25 0.95
CA MET A 332 4.73 3.02 2.20
C MET A 332 5.80 2.60 3.20
N ARG A 333 6.06 1.30 3.33
CA ARG A 333 7.11 0.78 4.21
C ARG A 333 8.48 1.29 3.77
N MET A 334 8.78 1.21 2.47
CA MET A 334 10.02 1.79 1.93
C MET A 334 10.18 3.28 2.24
N ALA A 335 9.10 4.06 2.20
CA ALA A 335 9.14 5.49 2.52
C ALA A 335 9.25 5.76 4.03
N PHE A 336 8.57 4.96 4.86
CA PHE A 336 8.53 5.15 6.31
C PHE A 336 9.81 4.66 6.99
N ASP A 337 10.47 3.65 6.42
CA ASP A 337 11.79 3.17 6.87
C ASP A 337 12.89 4.24 6.69
N LYS A 338 12.59 5.37 6.01
CA LYS A 338 13.51 6.52 5.89
C LYS A 338 13.53 7.42 7.12
N PHE A 339 12.53 7.33 7.98
CA PHE A 339 12.49 8.11 9.21
C PHE A 339 13.34 7.41 10.28
N LYS A 340 14.20 8.18 10.95
CA LYS A 340 14.93 7.67 12.13
C LYS A 340 13.96 7.35 13.28
N GLU A 341 12.99 8.23 13.45
CA GLU A 341 11.84 8.07 14.34
C GLU A 341 10.57 8.43 13.56
N PHE A 342 9.58 7.54 13.60
CA PHE A 342 8.37 7.73 12.81
C PHE A 342 7.51 8.87 13.40
N PRO A 343 7.12 9.89 12.60
CA PRO A 343 6.45 11.09 13.10
C PRO A 343 4.99 10.88 13.56
N GLY A 344 4.43 9.68 13.42
CA GLY A 344 3.06 9.37 13.87
C GLY A 344 2.02 10.32 13.26
N LYS A 345 1.17 10.90 14.11
CA LYS A 345 0.11 11.84 13.71
C LYS A 345 0.61 13.15 13.12
N ALA A 346 1.88 13.51 13.34
CA ALA A 346 2.47 14.69 12.71
C ALA A 346 2.70 14.49 11.20
N LEU A 347 2.68 13.23 10.72
CA LEU A 347 2.79 12.93 9.31
C LEU A 347 1.53 13.39 8.55
N LYS A 348 1.70 14.34 7.65
CA LYS A 348 0.72 14.72 6.65
C LYS A 348 0.93 13.89 5.40
N PHE A 349 0.23 12.76 5.30
CA PHE A 349 0.28 11.87 4.14
C PHE A 349 -0.92 12.12 3.23
N VAL A 350 -0.68 12.70 2.05
CA VAL A 350 -1.72 13.04 1.07
C VAL A 350 -1.71 12.04 -0.08
N ALA A 351 -2.86 11.48 -0.43
CA ALA A 351 -2.98 10.56 -1.57
C ALA A 351 -4.31 10.74 -2.30
N ASP A 352 -4.44 10.12 -3.48
CA ASP A 352 -5.72 10.04 -4.18
C ASP A 352 -6.76 9.26 -3.34
N GLY A 353 -8.04 9.38 -3.69
CA GLY A 353 -9.18 8.71 -3.05
C GLY A 353 -9.17 7.17 -3.12
N TYR A 354 -8.03 6.55 -3.46
CA TYR A 354 -7.93 5.11 -3.60
C TYR A 354 -7.94 4.40 -2.25
N SER A 355 -8.77 3.35 -2.17
CA SER A 355 -9.03 2.62 -0.93
C SER A 355 -7.83 1.86 -0.35
N ALA A 356 -6.76 1.66 -1.13
CA ALA A 356 -5.57 0.96 -0.63
C ALA A 356 -4.85 1.74 0.46
N TYR A 357 -4.79 3.08 0.38
CA TYR A 357 -4.04 3.89 1.34
C TYR A 357 -4.62 3.76 2.77
N PRO A 358 -5.93 3.99 3.03
CA PRO A 358 -6.50 3.78 4.37
C PRO A 358 -6.29 2.37 4.92
N LEU A 359 -6.37 1.35 4.05
CA LEU A 359 -6.13 -0.03 4.44
C LEU A 359 -4.68 -0.30 4.81
N ALA A 360 -3.73 0.34 4.11
CA ALA A 360 -2.33 0.28 4.47
C ALA A 360 -2.09 0.92 5.84
N ALA A 361 -2.66 2.10 6.12
CA ALA A 361 -2.57 2.73 7.45
C ALA A 361 -3.13 1.84 8.57
N GLN A 362 -4.23 1.13 8.32
CA GLN A 362 -4.77 0.15 9.27
C GLN A 362 -3.73 -0.93 9.59
N GLN A 363 -3.00 -1.43 8.59
CA GLN A 363 -1.97 -2.44 8.80
C GLN A 363 -0.75 -1.88 9.57
N PHE A 364 -0.32 -0.65 9.27
CA PHE A 364 0.75 0.01 10.06
C PHE A 364 0.36 0.18 11.53
N LYS A 365 -0.91 0.49 11.83
CA LYS A 365 -1.40 0.57 13.21
C LYS A 365 -1.38 -0.79 13.92
N ILE A 366 -1.68 -1.88 13.22
CA ILE A 366 -1.67 -3.22 13.81
C ILE A 366 -0.24 -3.71 14.07
N GLU A 367 0.66 -3.55 13.10
CA GLU A 367 2.00 -4.17 13.12
C GLU A 367 3.06 -3.32 13.84
N LYS A 368 2.87 -1.99 13.87
CA LYS A 368 3.86 -1.03 14.40
C LYS A 368 3.29 -0.06 15.43
N ASP A 369 1.99 -0.13 15.73
CA ASP A 369 1.25 0.85 16.53
C ASP A 369 1.32 2.30 15.98
N TRP A 370 1.64 2.46 14.70
CA TRP A 370 1.78 3.77 14.05
C TRP A 370 0.43 4.35 13.62
N ASP A 371 0.09 5.52 14.17
CA ASP A 371 -1.09 6.29 13.74
C ASP A 371 -0.79 7.11 12.48
N VAL A 372 -1.07 6.53 11.31
CA VAL A 372 -0.88 7.18 10.01
C VAL A 372 -2.18 7.86 9.57
N SER A 373 -2.20 9.20 9.60
CA SER A 373 -3.33 9.98 9.09
C SER A 373 -3.20 10.19 7.58
N ILE A 374 -4.16 9.66 6.82
CA ILE A 374 -4.19 9.78 5.36
C ILE A 374 -5.26 10.78 4.97
N THR A 375 -4.83 11.86 4.30
CA THR A 375 -5.75 12.80 3.69
C THR A 375 -5.99 12.44 2.24
N GLN A 376 -7.23 12.00 1.94
CA GLN A 376 -7.65 11.66 0.60
C GLN A 376 -8.13 12.91 -0.15
N VAL A 377 -7.58 13.16 -1.33
CA VAL A 377 -8.01 14.26 -2.20
C VAL A 377 -8.76 13.67 -3.39
N ILE A 378 -10.09 13.77 -3.37
CA ILE A 378 -10.98 13.17 -4.37
C ILE A 378 -11.31 14.20 -5.46
N GLY A 379 -11.25 13.81 -6.73
CA GLY A 379 -11.76 14.63 -7.85
C GLY A 379 -10.79 15.69 -8.42
N LEU A 380 -11.26 16.36 -9.48
CA LEU A 380 -10.57 17.45 -10.19
C LEU A 380 -11.16 18.85 -9.89
N THR A 381 -12.41 18.91 -9.40
CA THR A 381 -13.13 20.15 -9.10
C THR A 381 -12.85 20.66 -7.68
N ASN A 382 -12.87 21.99 -7.54
CA ASN A 382 -12.40 22.75 -6.36
C ASN A 382 -13.50 22.94 -5.32
N ASP A 383 -14.21 21.89 -4.99
CA ASP A 383 -15.49 22.04 -4.30
C ASP A 383 -15.30 22.07 -2.76
N ASP A 384 -14.12 21.68 -2.28
CA ASP A 384 -13.85 21.38 -0.87
C ASP A 384 -12.63 22.14 -0.30
N GLU A 385 -12.73 22.67 0.92
CA GLU A 385 -11.63 23.39 1.58
C GLU A 385 -10.37 22.52 1.76
N VAL A 386 -10.55 21.25 2.10
CA VAL A 386 -9.48 20.25 2.26
C VAL A 386 -8.77 19.97 0.92
N SER A 387 -9.54 19.81 -0.16
CA SER A 387 -9.02 19.60 -1.51
C SER A 387 -8.24 20.83 -2.00
N LYS A 388 -8.69 22.04 -1.67
CA LYS A 388 -8.00 23.30 -1.99
C LYS A 388 -6.67 23.43 -1.23
N GLU A 389 -6.65 23.11 0.06
CA GLU A 389 -5.44 23.18 0.89
C GLU A 389 -4.37 22.17 0.44
N HIS A 390 -4.77 20.96 0.05
CA HIS A 390 -3.85 19.88 -0.31
C HIS A 390 -3.57 19.77 -1.82
N ARG A 391 -4.20 20.61 -2.65
CA ARG A 391 -3.97 20.68 -4.10
C ARG A 391 -2.49 20.77 -4.51
N PRO A 392 -1.62 21.54 -3.82
CA PRO A 392 -0.20 21.55 -4.16
C PRO A 392 0.41 20.14 -4.16
N PHE A 393 0.09 19.29 -3.18
CA PHE A 393 0.60 17.91 -3.08
C PHE A 393 0.26 17.07 -4.32
N LYS A 394 -0.98 17.21 -4.81
CA LYS A 394 -1.48 16.53 -6.02
C LYS A 394 -0.74 17.01 -7.26
N GLN A 395 -0.58 18.33 -7.44
CA GLN A 395 0.14 18.87 -8.59
C GLN A 395 1.60 18.40 -8.66
N ILE A 396 2.26 18.26 -7.51
CA ILE A 396 3.65 17.82 -7.44
C ILE A 396 3.78 16.35 -7.86
N ILE A 397 2.93 15.47 -7.32
CA ILE A 397 2.98 14.05 -7.66
C ILE A 397 2.53 13.79 -9.10
N GLU A 398 1.58 14.57 -9.64
CA GLU A 398 1.21 14.52 -11.06
C GLU A 398 2.37 14.92 -11.98
N ARG A 399 3.14 15.96 -11.61
CA ARG A 399 4.36 16.36 -12.36
C ARG A 399 5.42 15.24 -12.33
N LEU A 400 5.60 14.59 -11.17
CA LEU A 400 6.47 13.43 -11.03
C LEU A 400 6.02 12.31 -11.98
N ASN A 401 4.74 11.93 -11.93
CA ASN A 401 4.15 10.89 -12.75
C ASN A 401 4.26 11.19 -14.24
N ARG A 402 4.07 12.45 -14.65
CA ARG A 402 4.28 12.88 -16.04
C ARG A 402 5.74 12.68 -16.48
N THR A 403 6.70 13.06 -15.63
CA THR A 403 8.14 12.91 -15.90
C THR A 403 8.55 11.43 -16.01
N PHE A 404 7.99 10.59 -15.13
CA PHE A 404 8.16 9.14 -15.20
C PHE A 404 7.59 8.57 -16.50
N ARG A 405 6.34 8.92 -16.83
CA ARG A 405 5.64 8.42 -18.03
C ARG A 405 6.37 8.79 -19.31
N GLU A 406 6.96 9.97 -19.39
CA GLU A 406 7.78 10.39 -20.53
C GLU A 406 8.98 9.43 -20.74
N SER A 407 9.69 9.12 -19.65
CA SER A 407 10.84 8.19 -19.66
C SER A 407 10.41 6.75 -19.96
N TYR A 408 9.22 6.36 -19.49
CA TYR A 408 8.64 5.04 -19.70
C TYR A 408 8.11 4.83 -21.13
N ARG A 409 7.49 5.84 -21.76
CA ARG A 409 6.85 5.71 -23.09
C ARG A 409 7.82 5.18 -24.15
N ILE A 410 9.09 5.56 -24.07
CA ILE A 410 10.15 5.17 -25.02
C ILE A 410 10.49 3.68 -24.92
N THR A 411 10.12 3.03 -23.81
CA THR A 411 10.30 1.57 -23.65
C THR A 411 9.26 0.75 -24.42
N CYS A 412 8.15 1.35 -24.85
CA CYS A 412 6.99 0.65 -25.43
C CYS A 412 6.43 -0.49 -24.55
N GLY A 413 6.69 -0.45 -23.24
CA GLY A 413 6.33 -1.51 -22.29
C GLY A 413 7.48 -2.50 -22.04
N TYR A 414 7.47 -3.09 -20.85
CA TYR A 414 8.51 -4.04 -20.44
C TYR A 414 8.15 -5.46 -20.87
N LYS A 415 9.13 -6.24 -21.32
CA LYS A 415 8.93 -7.65 -21.71
C LYS A 415 8.96 -8.64 -20.54
N ALA A 416 9.40 -8.19 -19.35
CA ALA A 416 9.47 -9.00 -18.15
C ALA A 416 9.31 -8.12 -16.90
N ASP A 417 8.82 -8.73 -15.82
CA ASP A 417 8.52 -8.07 -14.53
C ASP A 417 9.78 -7.42 -13.95
N ASP A 418 10.89 -8.17 -13.90
CA ASP A 418 12.19 -7.65 -13.47
C ASP A 418 12.65 -6.43 -14.30
N GLY A 419 12.30 -6.39 -15.59
CA GLY A 419 12.64 -5.26 -16.45
C GLY A 419 11.98 -3.96 -15.99
N ALA A 420 10.74 -4.03 -15.50
CA ALA A 420 10.03 -2.89 -14.95
C ALA A 420 10.63 -2.42 -13.62
N VAL A 421 11.01 -3.36 -12.76
CA VAL A 421 11.66 -3.08 -11.46
C VAL A 421 13.02 -2.41 -11.67
N HIS A 422 13.87 -2.97 -12.54
CA HIS A 422 15.20 -2.42 -12.83
C HIS A 422 15.12 -1.01 -13.43
N SER A 423 14.24 -0.81 -14.41
CA SER A 423 14.04 0.49 -15.06
C SER A 423 13.53 1.55 -14.08
N THR A 424 12.56 1.19 -13.22
CA THR A 424 12.03 2.08 -12.18
C THR A 424 13.12 2.44 -11.17
N THR A 425 13.93 1.47 -10.74
CA THR A 425 15.02 1.70 -9.78
C THR A 425 16.08 2.65 -10.34
N LEU A 426 16.52 2.45 -11.58
CA LEU A 426 17.46 3.38 -12.24
C LEU A 426 16.85 4.77 -12.40
N TRP A 427 15.58 4.85 -12.75
CA TRP A 427 14.91 6.14 -12.89
C TRP A 427 14.82 6.89 -11.55
N VAL A 428 14.51 6.19 -10.45
CA VAL A 428 14.52 6.78 -9.10
C VAL A 428 15.92 7.24 -8.71
N ALA A 429 16.95 6.43 -8.96
CA ALA A 429 18.34 6.80 -8.71
C ALA A 429 18.73 8.07 -9.49
N TYR A 430 18.41 8.11 -10.78
CA TYR A 430 18.62 9.28 -11.62
C TYR A 430 17.85 10.50 -11.09
N TYR A 431 16.56 10.34 -10.79
CA TYR A 431 15.71 11.42 -10.31
C TYR A 431 16.23 12.03 -9.00
N ASN A 432 16.60 11.20 -8.03
CA ASN A 432 17.02 11.66 -6.70
C ASN A 432 18.44 12.25 -6.68
N PHE A 433 19.39 11.68 -7.43
CA PHE A 433 20.83 11.96 -7.25
C PHE A 433 21.52 12.62 -8.45
N LEU A 434 20.97 12.52 -9.66
CA LEU A 434 21.66 12.98 -10.87
C LEU A 434 20.91 14.07 -11.65
N ARG A 435 19.58 14.01 -11.67
CA ARG A 435 18.73 14.93 -12.43
C ARG A 435 18.77 16.31 -11.79
N PRO A 436 19.05 17.40 -12.51
CA PRO A 436 18.85 18.74 -12.02
C PRO A 436 17.35 19.07 -11.87
N HIS A 437 16.97 19.74 -10.78
CA HIS A 437 15.57 20.10 -10.52
C HIS A 437 15.34 21.60 -10.42
N GLU A 438 14.15 22.04 -10.82
CA GLU A 438 13.66 23.43 -10.74
C GLU A 438 13.84 24.02 -9.34
N LYS A 439 13.67 23.20 -8.29
CA LYS A 439 13.88 23.61 -6.89
C LYS A 439 15.27 24.21 -6.62
N SER A 440 16.27 23.81 -7.40
CA SER A 440 17.66 24.32 -7.34
C SER A 440 17.98 25.35 -8.44
N GLY A 441 16.96 25.92 -9.08
CA GLY A 441 17.12 26.72 -10.30
C GLY A 441 17.55 25.89 -11.51
N GLY A 442 17.31 24.58 -11.50
CA GLY A 442 17.66 23.68 -12.60
C GLY A 442 19.14 23.30 -12.67
N LYS A 443 19.94 23.56 -11.63
CA LYS A 443 21.40 23.37 -11.64
C LYS A 443 21.89 22.13 -10.90
N LYS A 444 21.20 21.71 -9.84
CA LYS A 444 21.66 20.67 -8.91
C LYS A 444 20.62 19.56 -8.72
N PRO A 445 21.07 18.32 -8.40
CA PRO A 445 20.18 17.25 -7.97
C PRO A 445 19.56 17.54 -6.60
N LEU A 446 18.56 16.73 -6.23
CA LEU A 446 17.85 16.91 -4.94
C LEU A 446 18.71 16.53 -3.75
N ASN A 447 19.45 15.42 -3.88
CA ASN A 447 20.28 14.87 -2.82
C ASN A 447 21.74 15.03 -3.23
N GLN A 448 22.47 15.84 -2.46
CA GLN A 448 23.89 16.07 -2.66
C GLN A 448 24.70 15.00 -1.95
N VAL A 449 25.55 14.33 -2.72
CA VAL A 449 26.48 13.30 -2.24
C VAL A 449 27.86 13.78 -2.64
N GLU A 450 28.72 14.04 -1.67
CA GLU A 450 30.04 14.66 -1.86
C GLU A 450 30.86 13.99 -2.97
N LEU A 451 30.91 12.65 -2.96
CA LEU A 451 31.58 11.85 -4.01
C LEU A 451 31.05 12.16 -5.42
N LEU A 452 29.74 12.41 -5.59
CA LEU A 452 29.14 12.71 -6.90
C LEU A 452 29.39 14.15 -7.36
N GLU A 453 29.69 15.08 -6.44
CA GLU A 453 29.96 16.48 -6.78
C GLU A 453 31.34 16.65 -7.42
N GLY A 454 32.33 15.89 -6.96
CA GLY A 454 33.67 15.82 -7.57
C GLY A 454 33.71 15.07 -8.91
N ALA A 455 32.60 14.47 -9.33
CA ALA A 455 32.54 13.73 -10.59
C ALA A 455 32.28 14.66 -11.77
N GLY A 456 33.18 14.67 -12.75
CA GLY A 456 33.08 15.54 -13.93
C GLY A 456 31.79 15.35 -14.74
N ASN A 457 31.61 14.21 -15.40
CA ASN A 457 30.50 13.96 -16.32
C ASN A 457 29.52 12.88 -15.82
N MET A 458 28.38 12.73 -16.50
CA MET A 458 27.34 11.75 -16.14
C MET A 458 27.81 10.29 -16.13
N PRO A 459 28.64 9.82 -17.08
CA PRO A 459 29.25 8.50 -16.98
C PRO A 459 30.03 8.27 -15.69
N GLY A 460 30.84 9.25 -15.26
CA GLY A 460 31.55 9.19 -13.98
C GLY A 460 30.61 9.17 -12.78
N LYS A 461 29.55 9.98 -12.79
CA LYS A 461 28.53 9.98 -11.73
C LYS A 461 27.82 8.63 -11.61
N TRP A 462 27.50 7.97 -12.72
CA TRP A 462 26.93 6.61 -12.70
C TRP A 462 27.89 5.59 -12.11
N GLN A 463 29.18 5.64 -12.45
CA GLN A 463 30.19 4.74 -11.86
C GLN A 463 30.29 4.92 -10.35
N LEU A 464 30.26 6.15 -9.85
CA LEU A 464 30.30 6.41 -8.41
C LEU A 464 29.02 5.98 -7.70
N LEU A 465 27.84 6.11 -8.31
CA LEU A 465 26.60 5.54 -7.76
C LEU A 465 26.69 4.01 -7.64
N ILE A 466 27.25 3.34 -8.65
CA ILE A 466 27.49 1.89 -8.61
C ILE A 466 28.45 1.55 -7.47
N TYR A 467 29.56 2.29 -7.35
CA TYR A 467 30.52 2.12 -6.26
C TYR A 467 29.88 2.28 -4.87
N LEU A 468 29.08 3.34 -4.67
CA LEU A 468 28.32 3.56 -3.43
C LEU A 468 27.36 2.41 -3.14
N GLY A 469 26.72 1.88 -4.19
CA GLY A 469 25.92 0.66 -4.13
C GLY A 469 26.72 -0.54 -3.60
N GLN A 470 27.90 -0.80 -4.17
CA GLN A 470 28.79 -1.88 -3.75
C GLN A 470 29.25 -1.73 -2.29
N GLN A 471 29.63 -0.51 -1.87
CA GLN A 471 30.00 -0.24 -0.48
C GLN A 471 28.86 -0.58 0.49
N GLN A 472 27.62 -0.24 0.11
CA GLN A 472 26.46 -0.54 0.94
C GLN A 472 26.15 -2.05 0.99
N ILE A 473 26.38 -2.78 -0.10
CA ILE A 473 26.26 -4.24 -0.13
C ILE A 473 27.29 -4.86 0.83
N LEU A 474 28.54 -4.42 0.77
CA LEU A 474 29.62 -4.90 1.64
C LEU A 474 29.33 -4.63 3.12
N LYS A 475 28.82 -3.43 3.44
CA LYS A 475 28.38 -3.08 4.80
C LYS A 475 27.28 -4.01 5.32
N ARG A 476 26.31 -4.37 4.48
CA ARG A 476 25.25 -5.31 4.87
C ARG A 476 25.79 -6.71 5.14
N GLN A 477 26.68 -7.20 4.27
CA GLN A 477 27.29 -8.52 4.42
C GLN A 477 28.11 -8.66 5.70
N THR A 478 28.86 -7.61 6.05
CA THR A 478 29.66 -7.56 7.29
C THR A 478 28.79 -7.47 8.55
N CYS A 479 27.66 -6.77 8.50
CA CYS A 479 26.71 -6.72 9.62
C CYS A 479 25.88 -8.00 9.84
N THR A 480 25.74 -8.87 8.84
CA THR A 480 24.97 -10.13 8.93
C THR A 480 25.81 -11.37 9.22
N ALA A 481 27.13 -11.24 9.42
CA ALA A 481 27.94 -12.34 9.91
C ALA A 481 27.63 -12.56 11.40
N PRO A 482 27.18 -13.76 11.83
CA PRO A 482 27.04 -14.04 13.25
C PRO A 482 28.43 -14.02 13.90
N ASN A 483 28.55 -13.30 15.02
CA ASN A 483 29.61 -13.56 16.00
C ASN A 483 29.35 -14.89 16.69
#